data_AF-A0A4Z2CET2-F1
#
_entry.id   AF-A0A4Z2CET2-F1
#
_cell.length_a   1.000
_cell.length_b   1.000
_cell.length_c   1.000
_cell.angle_alpha   90.00
_cell.angle_beta   90.00
_cell.angle_gamma   90.00
#
_symmetry.space_group_name_H-M   'P 1'
#
loop_
_entity.id
_entity.type
_entity.pdbx_description
1 polymer ?
#
loop_
_entity_poly.entity_id
_entity_poly.type
_entity_poly.pdbx_seq_one_letter_code
_entity_poly.pdbx_strand_id
1 'polypeptide(L)'
;MTTAAAEALDEQCFLTAQSMQSLNISEHFQLVKLLGEGTYGKVMLAVHKKRGTPMALKFFPRLSTSLASFLREYNLSLSYCTHPSLTRALGIFFSTPSYYVFAQQAGSLR
;
A
#
# COMPACT_ATOMS: atom_id res chain seq x y z
N MET A 1 -20.11 -15.00 -7.25
CA MET A 1 -19.61 -14.08 -6.20
C MET A 1 -20.62 -12.96 -6.07
N THR A 2 -21.13 -12.71 -4.87
CA THR A 2 -22.27 -11.82 -4.59
C THR A 2 -21.94 -10.37 -4.95
N THR A 3 -22.74 -9.79 -5.86
CA THR A 3 -22.62 -8.43 -6.43
C THR A 3 -22.38 -7.33 -5.39
N ALA A 4 -23.03 -7.42 -4.22
CA ALA A 4 -22.94 -6.41 -3.17
C ALA A 4 -21.52 -6.17 -2.61
N ALA A 5 -20.69 -7.23 -2.50
CA ALA A 5 -19.34 -7.08 -1.94
C ALA A 5 -18.38 -6.41 -2.94
N ALA A 6 -18.58 -6.65 -4.24
CA ALA A 6 -17.82 -5.99 -5.29
C ALA A 6 -18.20 -4.52 -5.40
N GLU A 7 -19.50 -4.21 -5.36
CA GLU A 7 -20.02 -2.83 -5.38
C GLU A 7 -19.50 -2.01 -4.20
N ALA A 8 -19.52 -2.57 -2.98
CA ALA A 8 -18.99 -1.90 -1.80
C ALA A 8 -17.47 -1.63 -1.91
N LEU A 9 -16.71 -2.56 -2.48
CA LEU A 9 -15.27 -2.35 -2.71
C LEU A 9 -15.02 -1.25 -3.74
N ASP A 10 -15.82 -1.19 -4.81
CA ASP A 10 -15.70 -0.17 -5.85
C ASP A 10 -16.05 1.22 -5.29
N GLU A 11 -17.10 1.35 -4.48
CA GLU A 11 -17.43 2.58 -3.77
C GLU A 11 -16.28 3.01 -2.83
N GLN A 12 -15.71 2.06 -2.09
CA GLN A 12 -14.60 2.36 -1.20
C GLN A 12 -13.35 2.79 -1.98
N CYS A 13 -13.08 2.21 -3.14
CA CYS A 13 -12.01 2.65 -4.04
C CYS A 13 -12.26 4.07 -4.52
N PHE A 14 -13.49 4.40 -4.93
CA PHE A 14 -13.87 5.75 -5.37
C PHE A 14 -13.60 6.79 -4.27
N LEU A 15 -14.07 6.54 -3.04
CA LEU A 15 -13.84 7.44 -1.90
C LEU A 15 -12.36 7.55 -1.53
N THR A 16 -11.64 6.43 -1.54
CA THR A 16 -10.19 6.41 -1.25
C THR A 16 -9.41 7.25 -2.26
N ALA A 17 -9.76 7.19 -3.55
CA ALA A 17 -9.09 7.94 -4.60
C ALA A 17 -9.08 9.45 -4.33
N GLN A 18 -10.16 9.98 -3.74
CA GLN A 18 -10.32 11.41 -3.45
C GLN A 18 -9.35 11.91 -2.37
N SER A 19 -8.79 11.03 -1.55
CA SER A 19 -7.83 11.38 -0.50
C SER A 19 -6.36 11.08 -0.87
N MET A 20 -6.11 10.65 -2.11
CA MET A 20 -4.75 10.35 -2.56
C MET A 20 -3.88 11.61 -2.63
N GLN A 21 -2.78 11.60 -1.89
CA GLN A 21 -1.78 12.67 -1.89
C GLN A 21 -0.56 12.27 -2.72
N SER A 22 0.13 13.27 -3.28
CA SER A 22 1.47 13.11 -3.85
C SER A 22 2.51 13.40 -2.77
N LEU A 23 3.52 12.55 -2.64
CA LEU A 23 4.48 12.63 -1.53
C LEU A 23 5.89 12.28 -1.99
N ASN A 24 6.89 12.99 -1.48
CA ASN A 24 8.29 12.64 -1.67
C ASN A 24 8.71 11.62 -0.59
N ILE A 25 9.02 10.40 -1.00
CA ILE A 25 9.34 9.31 -0.07
C ILE A 25 10.49 9.68 0.87
N SER A 26 11.54 10.33 0.36
CA SER A 26 12.74 10.63 1.15
C SER A 26 12.50 11.69 2.22
N GLU A 27 11.44 12.50 2.12
CA GLU A 27 11.09 13.49 3.14
C GLU A 27 10.43 12.85 4.36
N HIS A 28 9.67 11.76 4.16
CA HIS A 28 8.85 11.16 5.22
C HIS A 28 9.35 9.79 5.69
N PHE A 29 10.11 9.08 4.86
CA PHE A 29 10.53 7.70 5.10
C PHE A 29 12.03 7.52 4.84
N GLN A 30 12.65 6.66 5.64
CA GLN A 30 13.96 6.10 5.36
C GLN A 30 13.78 4.68 4.84
N LEU A 31 14.18 4.42 3.60
CA LEU A 31 14.20 3.06 3.05
C LEU A 31 15.40 2.30 3.60
N VAL A 32 15.17 1.09 4.13
CA VAL A 32 16.18 0.32 4.85
C VAL A 32 16.63 -0.91 4.05
N LYS A 33 15.69 -1.75 3.60
CA LYS A 33 16.00 -3.04 2.99
C LYS A 33 14.91 -3.48 2.01
N LEU A 34 15.27 -4.11 0.90
CA LEU A 34 14.31 -4.81 0.03
C LEU A 34 13.81 -6.09 0.73
N LEU A 35 12.49 -6.22 0.85
CA LEU A 35 11.84 -7.40 1.44
C LEU A 35 11.34 -8.38 0.39
N GLY A 36 11.01 -7.88 -0.80
CA GLY A 36 10.60 -8.71 -1.92
C GLY A 36 10.34 -7.90 -3.18
N GLU A 37 10.48 -8.52 -4.33
CA GLU A 37 10.24 -7.92 -5.64
C GLU A 37 9.62 -8.97 -6.57
N GLY A 38 8.66 -8.54 -7.37
CA GLY A 38 8.00 -9.38 -8.34
C GLY A 38 7.34 -8.55 -9.43
N THR A 39 6.54 -9.20 -10.27
CA THR A 39 5.94 -8.58 -11.46
C THR A 39 5.05 -7.37 -11.12
N TYR A 40 4.40 -7.40 -9.96
CA TYR A 40 3.48 -6.35 -9.51
C TYR A 40 4.17 -5.19 -8.79
N GLY A 41 5.49 -5.26 -8.59
CA GLY A 41 6.29 -4.24 -7.95
C GLY A 41 7.15 -4.78 -6.81
N LYS A 42 7.53 -3.90 -5.88
CA LYS A 42 8.50 -4.22 -4.83
C LYS A 42 8.03 -3.81 -3.44
N VAL A 43 8.55 -4.46 -2.42
CA VAL A 43 8.26 -4.21 -1.01
C VAL A 43 9.57 -3.84 -0.33
N MET A 44 9.62 -2.65 0.28
CA MET A 44 10.78 -2.20 1.05
C MET A 44 10.42 -2.09 2.52
N LEU A 45 11.31 -2.53 3.40
CA LEU A 45 11.33 -2.10 4.79
C LEU A 45 11.67 -0.61 4.82
N ALA A 46 10.87 0.17 5.52
CA ALA A 46 11.08 1.58 5.72
C ALA A 46 10.80 1.97 7.17
N VAL A 47 11.39 3.08 7.61
CA VAL A 47 11.11 3.69 8.91
C VAL A 47 10.51 5.06 8.67
N HIS A 48 9.36 5.35 9.29
CA HIS A 48 8.75 6.67 9.21
C HIS A 48 9.57 7.67 10.03
N LYS A 49 10.17 8.67 9.38
CA LYS A 49 11.20 9.54 9.99
C LYS A 49 10.72 10.26 11.25
N LYS A 50 9.49 10.75 11.26
CA LYS A 50 8.92 11.46 12.42
C LYS A 50 8.55 10.54 13.60
N ARG A 51 8.21 9.28 13.34
CA ARG A 51 7.70 8.35 14.39
C ARG A 51 8.70 7.28 14.80
N GLY A 52 9.73 7.03 13.99
CA GLY A 52 10.67 5.92 14.18
C GLY A 52 10.04 4.53 13.98
N THR A 53 8.78 4.44 13.55
CA THR A 53 8.07 3.17 13.42
C THR A 53 8.47 2.45 12.13
N PRO A 54 8.92 1.18 12.19
CA PRO A 54 9.19 0.38 11.00
C PRO A 54 7.88 -0.08 10.34
N MET A 55 7.89 -0.15 9.02
CA MET A 55 6.78 -0.61 8.18
C MET A 55 7.30 -1.15 6.85
N ALA A 56 6.47 -1.92 6.16
CA ALA A 56 6.74 -2.31 4.79
C ALA A 56 6.00 -1.37 3.84
N LEU A 57 6.72 -0.73 2.92
CA LEU A 57 6.13 0.06 1.83
C LEU A 57 6.07 -0.82 0.59
N LYS A 58 4.87 -1.03 0.06
CA LYS A 58 4.63 -1.76 -1.20
C LYS A 58 4.48 -0.75 -2.33
N PHE A 59 5.35 -0.85 -3.33
CA PHE A 59 5.49 0.05 -4.46
C PHE A 59 4.92 -0.61 -5.71
N PHE A 60 3.98 0.07 -6.37
CA PHE A 60 3.35 -0.35 -7.62
C PHE A 60 3.75 0.61 -8.74
N PRO A 61 4.46 0.18 -9.80
CA PRO A 61 4.87 1.08 -10.86
C PRO A 61 3.66 1.66 -11.60
N ARG A 62 3.59 2.99 -11.75
CA ARG A 62 2.47 3.66 -12.43
C ARG A 62 2.41 3.37 -13.93
N LEU A 63 3.54 3.01 -14.53
CA LEU A 63 3.62 2.63 -15.94
C LEU A 63 2.91 1.31 -16.24
N SER A 64 2.81 0.40 -15.27
CA SER A 64 2.19 -0.91 -15.44
C SER A 64 0.99 -1.17 -14.52
N THR A 65 0.66 -0.22 -13.63
CA THR A 65 -0.43 -0.35 -12.67
C THR A 65 -1.39 0.82 -12.78
N SER A 66 -2.66 0.55 -13.07
CA SER A 66 -3.71 1.57 -13.03
C SER A 66 -4.07 1.95 -11.60
N LEU A 67 -4.55 3.19 -11.41
CA LEU A 67 -5.03 3.66 -10.11
C LEU A 67 -6.11 2.73 -9.52
N ALA A 68 -7.05 2.28 -10.35
CA ALA A 68 -8.12 1.38 -9.92
C ALA A 68 -7.58 0.04 -9.38
N SER A 69 -6.61 -0.57 -10.07
CA SER A 69 -5.99 -1.83 -9.61
C SER A 69 -5.22 -1.64 -8.32
N PHE A 70 -4.48 -0.53 -8.17
CA PHE A 70 -3.81 -0.18 -6.93
C PHE A 70 -4.81 0.00 -5.76
N LEU A 71 -5.89 0.75 -5.97
CA LEU A 71 -6.88 1.03 -4.94
C LEU A 71 -7.64 -0.22 -4.50
N ARG A 72 -7.92 -1.15 -5.42
CA ARG A 72 -8.50 -2.46 -5.08
C ARG A 72 -7.57 -3.24 -4.17
N GLU A 73 -6.29 -3.36 -4.53
CA GLU A 73 -5.30 -4.07 -3.72
C GLU A 73 -5.15 -3.44 -2.32
N TYR A 74 -5.06 -2.11 -2.25
CA TYR A 74 -4.98 -1.38 -0.99
C TYR A 74 -6.22 -1.58 -0.11
N ASN A 75 -7.43 -1.37 -0.65
CA ASN A 75 -8.67 -1.49 0.11
C ASN A 75 -8.98 -2.93 0.51
N LEU A 76 -8.61 -3.90 -0.34
CA LEU A 76 -8.70 -5.32 0.00
C LEU A 76 -7.80 -5.64 1.19
N SER A 77 -6.53 -5.19 1.15
CA SER A 77 -5.59 -5.38 2.25
C SER A 77 -6.04 -4.69 3.54
N LEU A 78 -6.60 -3.48 3.44
CA LEU A 78 -7.05 -2.71 4.60
C LEU A 78 -8.25 -3.36 5.31
N SER A 79 -9.19 -3.89 4.53
CA SER A 79 -10.49 -4.35 5.02
C SER A 79 -10.51 -5.84 5.36
N TYR A 80 -9.76 -6.68 4.63
CA TYR A 80 -9.90 -8.13 4.70
C TYR A 80 -8.66 -8.89 5.20
N CYS A 81 -7.48 -8.28 5.29
CA CYS A 81 -6.31 -8.91 5.91
C CYS A 81 -6.36 -8.80 7.44
N THR A 82 -7.25 -9.55 8.08
CA THR A 82 -7.41 -9.56 9.55
C THR A 82 -6.65 -10.69 10.25
N HIS A 83 -6.18 -11.69 9.49
CA HIS A 83 -5.42 -12.81 10.06
C HIS A 83 -3.96 -12.41 10.36
N PRO A 84 -3.38 -12.80 11.51
CA PRO A 84 -2.01 -12.43 11.90
C PRO A 84 -0.90 -12.83 10.92
N SER A 85 -1.14 -13.84 10.07
CA SER A 85 -0.17 -14.28 9.05
C SER A 85 -0.22 -13.46 7.75
N LEU A 86 -1.19 -12.55 7.59
CA LEU A 86 -1.32 -11.70 6.41
C LEU A 86 -0.82 -10.29 6.73
N THR A 87 -0.09 -9.68 5.81
CA THR A 87 0.37 -8.30 5.96
C THR A 87 -0.79 -7.34 5.70
N ARG A 88 -1.28 -6.71 6.77
CA ARG A 88 -2.38 -5.74 6.71
C ARG A 88 -1.89 -4.32 6.38
N ALA A 89 -2.59 -3.61 5.51
CA ALA A 89 -2.38 -2.18 5.26
C ALA A 89 -2.62 -1.34 6.53
N LEU A 90 -1.82 -0.28 6.69
CA LEU A 90 -1.81 0.58 7.89
C LEU A 90 -2.66 1.86 7.74
N GLY A 91 -3.44 1.98 6.67
CA GLY A 91 -4.20 3.20 6.37
C GLY A 91 -3.35 4.33 5.77
N ILE A 92 -2.09 4.07 5.42
CA ILE A 92 -1.19 5.05 4.80
C ILE A 92 -1.01 4.66 3.34
N PHE A 93 -1.34 5.57 2.44
CA PHE A 93 -1.14 5.41 1.01
C PHE A 93 -0.88 6.77 0.36
N PHE A 94 -0.16 6.77 -0.74
CA PHE A 94 0.21 7.97 -1.48
C PHE A 94 0.67 7.62 -2.89
N SER A 95 0.87 8.65 -3.70
CA SER A 95 1.44 8.56 -5.02
C SER A 95 2.77 9.30 -5.09
N THR A 96 3.58 8.90 -6.06
CA THR A 96 4.79 9.59 -6.51
C THR A 96 4.71 9.72 -8.02
N PRO A 97 5.65 10.43 -8.68
CA PRO A 97 5.70 10.45 -10.15
C PRO A 97 5.74 9.05 -10.77
N SER A 98 6.43 8.09 -10.15
CA SER A 98 6.69 6.76 -10.74
C SER A 98 5.91 5.61 -10.11
N TYR A 99 5.38 5.78 -8.89
CA TYR A 99 4.76 4.70 -8.12
C TYR A 99 3.48 5.13 -7.40
N TYR A 100 2.53 4.20 -7.27
CA TYR A 100 1.57 4.19 -6.17
C TYR A 100 2.15 3.40 -5.01
N VAL A 101 1.91 3.84 -3.78
CA VAL A 101 2.54 3.23 -2.60
C VAL A 101 1.52 3.14 -1.47
N PHE A 102 1.51 2.02 -0.76
CA PHE A 102 0.86 1.94 0.55
C PHE A 102 1.77 1.28 1.59
N ALA A 103 1.57 1.65 2.85
CA ALA A 103 2.25 1.04 3.98
C ALA A 103 1.43 -0.13 4.54
N GLN A 104 2.12 -1.20 4.88
CA GLN A 104 1.59 -2.36 5.57
C GLN A 104 2.48 -2.71 6.76
N GLN A 105 1.96 -3.56 7.65
CA GLN A 105 2.74 -4.09 8.76
C GLN A 105 4.06 -4.68 8.23
N ALA A 106 5.17 -4.33 8.88
CA ALA A 106 6.40 -5.07 8.70
C ALA A 106 6.14 -6.45 9.31
N GLY A 107 5.84 -7.45 8.46
CA GLY A 107 5.69 -8.83 8.91
C GLY A 107 6.92 -9.26 9.71
N SER A 108 6.79 -10.32 10.54
CA SER A 108 7.94 -10.85 11.28
C SER A 108 9.08 -11.14 10.29
N LEU A 109 10.12 -10.32 10.36
CA LEU A 109 11.42 -10.57 9.74
C LEU A 109 11.99 -11.80 10.44
N ARG A 110 11.69 -12.99 9.92
CA ARG A 110 12.54 -14.16 10.15
C ARG A 110 13.67 -14.13 9.12
#